data_AF-K1PMM6-F1
#
_entry.id   AF-K1PMM6-F1
#
_cell.length_a   1.000
_cell.length_b   1.000
_cell.length_c   1.000
_cell.angle_alpha   90.00
_cell.angle_beta   90.00
_cell.angle_gamma   90.00
#
_symmetry.space_group_name_H-M   'P 1'
#
loop_
_entity.id
_entity.type
_entity.pdbx_description
1 polymer ?
#
loop_
_entity_poly.entity_id
_entity_poly.type
_entity_poly.pdbx_seq_one_letter_code
_entity_poly.pdbx_strand_id
1 'polypeptide(L)'
;MDAKATIMRKRSAIKTETRGVKITDDVTKDNATLISRLSSDQRISSAWYFNGHVYGQHGKRRIRFDIFDDVTEKLREKQSRKYRITGIFTRC
;
A
#
# COMPACT_ATOMS: atom_id res chain seq x y z
N MET A 1 12.59 -20.11 9.84
CA MET A 1 12.55 -18.74 10.41
C MET A 1 12.93 -17.76 9.31
N ASP A 2 12.04 -16.84 8.96
CA ASP A 2 12.24 -15.82 7.92
C ASP A 2 13.33 -14.82 8.32
N ALA A 3 14.57 -15.02 7.83
CA ALA A 3 15.70 -14.11 8.05
C ALA A 3 15.35 -12.65 7.69
N LYS A 4 14.51 -12.47 6.66
CA LYS A 4 13.97 -11.17 6.23
C LYS A 4 13.19 -10.47 7.35
N ALA A 5 12.35 -11.18 8.10
CA ALA A 5 11.54 -10.61 9.18
C ALA A 5 12.42 -10.17 10.37
N THR A 6 13.48 -10.92 10.67
CA THR A 6 14.46 -10.57 11.72
C THR A 6 15.27 -9.33 11.33
N ILE A 7 15.72 -9.25 10.07
CA ILE A 7 16.45 -8.09 9.55
C ILE A 7 15.55 -6.84 9.58
N MET A 8 14.29 -6.96 9.16
CA MET A 8 13.34 -5.83 9.20
C MET A 8 13.08 -5.32 10.62
N ARG A 9 12.95 -6.23 11.61
CA ARG A 9 12.82 -5.85 13.02
C ARG A 9 14.05 -5.12 13.57
N LYS A 10 15.25 -5.60 13.24
CA LYS A 10 16.50 -4.93 13.63
C LYS A 10 16.64 -3.55 12.99
N ARG A 11 16.28 -3.42 11.70
CA ARG A 11 16.27 -2.13 10.98
C ARG A 11 15.31 -1.12 11.61
N SER A 12 14.12 -1.56 12.05
CA SER A 12 13.17 -0.68 12.75
C SER A 12 13.66 -0.22 14.12
N ALA A 13 14.41 -1.05 14.85
CA ALA A 13 14.99 -0.66 16.14
C ALA A 13 16.05 0.45 15.95
N ILE A 14 16.95 0.28 14.97
CA ILE A 14 18.00 1.26 14.63
C ILE A 14 17.39 2.60 14.19
N LYS A 15 16.29 2.56 13.44
CA LYS A 15 15.55 3.76 12.99
C LYS A 15 14.96 4.56 14.16
N THR A 16 14.64 3.92 15.29
CA THR A 16 14.08 4.56 16.48
C THR A 16 15.18 5.11 17.40
N GLU A 17 16.31 4.41 17.52
CA GLU A 17 17.43 4.82 18.38
C GLU A 17 18.28 5.94 17.80
N THR A 18 18.42 6.02 16.48
CA THR A 18 19.30 7.01 15.85
C THR A 18 18.50 8.27 15.49
N ARG A 19 18.44 9.25 16.41
CA ARG A 19 17.98 10.62 16.13
C ARG A 19 18.87 11.26 15.05
N GLY A 20 18.51 11.09 13.78
CA GLY A 20 19.14 11.83 12.66
C GLY A 20 19.42 11.02 11.40
N VAL A 21 19.46 9.69 11.45
CA VAL A 21 19.72 8.88 10.24
C VAL A 21 18.40 8.50 9.60
N LYS A 22 17.97 9.29 8.62
CA LYS A 22 16.80 9.00 7.79
C LYS A 22 17.16 7.87 6.82
N ILE A 23 17.02 6.63 7.28
CA ILE A 23 17.02 5.45 6.41
C ILE A 23 15.78 5.59 5.53
N THR A 24 15.98 6.21 4.38
CA THR A 24 14.98 6.43 3.36
C THR A 24 15.22 5.34 2.33
N ASP A 25 14.24 4.48 2.12
CA ASP A 25 14.30 3.57 0.99
C ASP A 25 14.28 4.41 -0.29
N ASP A 26 15.16 4.11 -1.25
CA ASP A 26 15.17 4.80 -2.53
C ASP A 26 13.82 4.56 -3.23
N VAL A 27 13.05 5.65 -3.39
CA VAL A 27 11.81 5.62 -4.15
C VAL A 27 12.20 5.80 -5.61
N THR A 28 11.98 4.78 -6.43
CA THR A 28 12.18 4.89 -7.88
C THR A 28 11.26 5.97 -8.45
N LYS A 29 11.67 6.61 -9.56
CA LYS A 29 10.87 7.64 -10.24
C LYS A 29 9.46 7.14 -10.60
N ASP A 30 9.35 5.87 -10.94
CA ASP A 30 8.07 5.22 -11.25
C ASP A 30 7.17 5.10 -10.03
N ASN A 31 7.74 4.74 -8.87
CA ASN A 31 7.00 4.68 -7.61
C ASN A 31 6.53 6.08 -7.16
N ALA A 32 7.36 7.11 -7.34
CA ALA A 32 6.98 8.49 -7.06
C ALA A 32 5.83 8.94 -7.99
N THR A 33 5.95 8.64 -9.29
CA THR A 33 4.91 8.93 -10.29
C THR A 33 3.60 8.22 -9.96
N LEU A 34 3.67 6.96 -9.53
CA LEU A 34 2.49 6.20 -9.11
C LEU A 34 1.81 6.85 -7.89
N ILE A 35 2.57 7.27 -6.88
CA ILE A 35 2.02 7.97 -5.71
C ILE A 35 1.34 9.27 -6.12
N SER A 36 1.95 10.06 -7.01
CA SER A 36 1.33 11.29 -7.53
C SER A 36 0.02 10.99 -8.26
N ARG A 37 0.00 9.97 -9.15
CA ARG A 37 -1.22 9.55 -9.85
C ARG A 37 -2.32 9.10 -8.89
N LEU A 38 -1.96 8.30 -7.89
CA LEU A 38 -2.91 7.83 -6.87
C LEU A 38 -3.43 8.98 -6.01
N SER A 39 -2.60 9.97 -5.70
CA SER A 39 -3.00 11.15 -4.94
C SER A 39 -3.88 12.13 -5.74
N SER A 40 -3.81 12.09 -7.07
CA SER A 40 -4.72 12.84 -7.94
C SER A 40 -6.10 12.19 -8.08
N ASP A 41 -6.24 10.90 -7.73
CA ASP A 41 -7.51 10.18 -7.84
C ASP A 41 -8.40 10.45 -6.62
N GLN A 42 -9.58 11.04 -6.85
CA GLN A 42 -10.54 11.35 -5.79
C GLN A 42 -11.02 10.12 -5.00
N ARG A 43 -10.90 8.92 -5.56
CA ARG A 43 -11.26 7.67 -4.88
C ARG A 43 -10.25 7.28 -3.81
N ILE A 44 -9.04 7.83 -3.84
CA ILE A 44 -7.96 7.48 -2.93
C ILE A 44 -7.77 8.64 -1.94
N SER A 45 -7.89 8.33 -0.65
CA SER A 45 -7.73 9.33 0.42
C SER A 45 -6.26 9.67 0.68
N SER A 46 -5.38 8.67 0.61
CA SER A 46 -3.95 8.85 0.83
C SER A 46 -3.15 7.78 0.10
N ALA A 47 -1.94 8.12 -0.34
CA ALA A 47 -1.01 7.19 -0.97
C ALA A 47 0.39 7.34 -0.37
N TRP A 48 1.07 6.22 -0.10
CA TRP A 48 2.42 6.23 0.48
C TRP A 48 3.24 5.02 0.04
N TYR A 49 4.56 5.20 0.07
CA TYR A 49 5.52 4.14 -0.17
C TYR A 49 5.93 3.47 1.15
N PHE A 50 5.95 2.14 1.18
CA PHE A 50 6.45 1.39 2.31
C PHE A 50 7.06 0.06 1.87
N ASN A 51 8.32 -0.19 2.26
CA ASN A 51 8.98 -1.48 2.10
C ASN A 51 9.00 -2.01 0.65
N GLY A 52 9.30 -1.16 -0.33
CA GLY A 52 9.32 -1.56 -1.75
C GLY A 52 7.96 -1.57 -2.44
N HIS A 53 6.89 -1.17 -1.76
CA HIS A 53 5.53 -1.22 -2.31
C HIS A 53 4.80 0.10 -2.14
N VAL A 54 3.99 0.45 -3.14
CA VAL A 54 3.10 1.60 -3.08
C VAL A 54 1.74 1.13 -2.54
N TYR A 55 1.24 1.86 -1.54
CA TYR A 55 -0.06 1.63 -0.94
C TYR A 55 -0.95 2.84 -1.16
N GLY A 56 -2.24 2.57 -1.39
CA GLY A 56 -3.30 3.59 -1.41
C GLY A 56 -4.42 3.22 -0.45
N GLN A 57 -4.95 4.23 0.24
CA GLN A 57 -6.11 4.12 1.11
C GLN A 57 -7.37 4.43 0.31
N HIS A 58 -8.23 3.41 0.14
CA HIS A 58 -9.54 3.55 -0.48
C HIS A 58 -10.60 3.29 0.60
N GLY A 59 -11.20 4.37 1.11
CA GLY A 59 -12.08 4.33 2.27
C GLY A 59 -11.39 3.73 3.51
N LYS A 60 -11.94 2.65 4.07
CA LYS A 60 -11.37 1.95 5.26
C LYS A 60 -10.35 0.87 4.92
N ARG A 61 -9.97 0.70 3.64
CA ARG A 61 -9.10 -0.39 3.19
C ARG A 61 -7.78 0.14 2.66
N ARG A 62 -6.70 -0.57 2.98
CA ARG A 62 -5.40 -0.39 2.35
C ARG A 62 -5.28 -1.34 1.17
N ILE A 63 -4.94 -0.80 0.00
CA ILE A 63 -4.74 -1.55 -1.24
C ILE A 63 -3.27 -1.38 -1.63
N ARG A 64 -2.64 -2.48 -2.03
CA ARG A 64 -1.29 -2.47 -2.61
C ARG A 64 -1.42 -2.30 -4.12
N PHE A 65 -0.66 -1.37 -4.69
CA PHE A 65 -0.56 -1.13 -6.13
C PHE A 65 0.84 -1.53 -6.62
N ASP A 66 0.89 -2.13 -7.80
CA ASP A 66 2.11 -2.36 -8.56
C ASP A 66 2.24 -1.31 -9.68
N ILE A 67 3.44 -1.14 -10.23
CA ILE A 67 3.77 -0.10 -11.22
C ILE A 67 2.97 -0.29 -12.52
N PHE A 68 2.69 -1.53 -12.88
CA PHE A 68 1.98 -1.91 -14.09
C PHE A 68 0.48 -2.16 -13.88
N ASP A 69 -0.01 -1.99 -12.65
CA ASP A 69 -1.44 -2.20 -12.37
C ASP A 69 -2.28 -1.02 -12.88
N ASP A 70 -3.40 -1.33 -13.54
CA ASP A 70 -4.45 -0.34 -13.75
C ASP A 70 -5.20 -0.10 -12.43
N VAL A 71 -5.09 1.14 -11.94
CA VAL A 71 -5.72 1.59 -10.69
C VAL A 71 -7.23 1.40 -10.73
N THR A 72 -7.86 1.70 -11.86
CA THR A 72 -9.32 1.65 -12.01
C THR A 72 -9.82 0.21 -12.02
N GLU A 73 -9.15 -0.66 -12.76
CA GLU A 73 -9.51 -2.09 -12.81
C GLU A 73 -9.36 -2.73 -11.43
N LYS A 74 -8.25 -2.45 -10.75
CA LYS A 74 -7.96 -3.01 -9.42
C LYS A 74 -8.94 -2.54 -8.36
N LEU A 75 -9.35 -1.27 -8.40
CA LEU A 75 -10.39 -0.75 -7.50
C LEU A 75 -11.74 -1.39 -7.78
N ARG A 76 -12.12 -1.58 -9.05
CA ARG A 76 -13.38 -2.23 -9.46
C ARG A 76 -13.43 -3.69 -9.03
N GLU A 77 -12.34 -4.43 -9.22
CA GLU A 77 -12.25 -5.84 -8.81
C GLU A 77 -12.41 -5.99 -7.30
N LYS A 78 -11.76 -5.12 -6.51
CA LYS A 78 -11.87 -5.13 -5.04
C LYS A 78 -13.25 -4.71 -4.54
N GLN A 79 -13.95 -3.83 -5.26
CA GLN A 79 -15.35 -3.52 -4.98
C GLN A 79 -16.23 -4.74 -5.26
N SER A 80 -16.12 -5.37 -6.44
CA SER A 80 -16.91 -6.55 -6.82
C SER A 80 -16.73 -7.72 -5.84
N ARG A 81 -15.49 -8.02 -5.43
CA ARG A 81 -15.21 -9.03 -4.41
C ARG A 81 -15.85 -8.71 -3.04
N LYS A 82 -16.06 -7.44 -2.70
CA LYS A 82 -16.76 -7.06 -1.46
C LYS A 82 -18.24 -7.47 -1.54
N TYR A 83 -18.92 -7.13 -2.62
CA TYR A 83 -20.35 -7.42 -2.80
C TYR A 83 -20.65 -8.92 -2.92
N ARG A 84 -19.72 -9.70 -3.48
CA ARG A 84 -19.86 -11.16 -3.56
C ARG A 84 -19.79 -11.84 -2.20
N ILE A 85 -19.05 -11.29 -1.23
CA ILE A 85 -18.93 -11.88 0.11
C ILE A 85 -20.06 -11.38 1.02
N THR A 86 -20.42 -10.10 0.96
CA THR A 86 -21.51 -9.54 1.79
C THR A 86 -22.89 -9.96 1.32
N GLY A 87 -23.08 -10.25 0.03
CA GLY A 87 -24.35 -10.71 -0.53
C GLY A 87 -24.71 -12.17 -0.22
N ILE A 88 -23.78 -12.96 0.30
CA ILE A 88 -24.05 -14.34 0.75
C ILE A 88 -24.73 -14.35 2.13
N PHE A 89 -24.55 -13.30 2.94
CA PHE A 89 -24.94 -13.28 4.35
C PHE A 89 -26.30 -12.62 4.65
N THR A 90 -27.09 -12.25 3.63
CA THR A 90 -28.38 -11.55 3.80
C THR A 90 -29.60 -12.42 3.42
N ARG A 91 -29.43 -13.74 3.33
CA ARG A 91 -30.55 -14.70 3.23
C ARG A 91 -30.51 -15.65 4.44
N CYS A 92 -30.99 -15.19 5.59
CA CYS A 92 -31.52 -15.99 6.68
C CYS A 92 -32.65 -15.20 7.33
#